data_AF-A0A1X0PA43-F1
#
_entry.id   AF-A0A1X0PA43-F1
#
_cell.length_a   1.000
_cell.length_b   1.000
_cell.length_c   1.000
_cell.angle_alpha   90.00
_cell.angle_beta   90.00
_cell.angle_gamma   90.00
#
_symmetry.space_group_name_H-M   'P 1'
#
loop_
_entity.id
_entity.type
_entity.pdbx_description
1 polymer ?
#
loop_
_entity_poly.entity_id
_entity_poly.type
_entity_poly.pdbx_seq_one_letter_code
_entity_poly.pdbx_strand_id
1 'polypeptide(L)'
;MFRFSALLLRGQYKTRLKKRMVGFIPKVIPRKIKNNMVALRSEANTGHMEGYLKTESERLDATGRKLQKVLWDPILQRYCLFKETKIRGPFMTKSSIARKVDFPIGGSATVSKK
;
A
#
# COMPACT_ATOMS: atom_id res chain seq x y z
N MET A 1 45.81 27.13 29.24
CA MET A 1 44.86 28.23 29.52
C MET A 1 43.69 28.11 28.57
N PHE A 2 42.49 28.09 29.12
CA PHE A 2 41.21 27.85 28.45
C PHE A 2 40.71 29.13 27.75
N ARG A 3 39.85 28.93 26.73
CA ARG A 3 38.80 29.83 26.21
C ARG A 3 39.18 30.85 25.14
N PHE A 4 38.83 30.51 23.90
CA PHE A 4 38.13 31.46 23.03
C PHE A 4 36.67 31.04 22.91
N SER A 5 35.82 31.89 23.49
CA SER A 5 34.37 31.87 23.35
C SER A 5 33.96 32.77 22.18
N ALA A 6 33.23 32.23 21.22
CA ALA A 6 32.19 32.93 20.44
C ALA A 6 31.44 31.83 19.66
N LEU A 7 30.31 31.32 20.16
CA LEU A 7 28.96 31.81 19.87
C LEU A 7 28.69 32.03 18.37
N LEU A 8 27.62 31.37 17.91
CA LEU A 8 26.88 31.63 16.67
C LEU A 8 27.58 31.02 15.44
N LEU A 9 27.07 29.92 14.86
CA LEU A 9 25.90 30.00 13.99
C LEU A 9 25.22 28.63 13.88
N ARG A 10 23.90 28.64 14.12
CA ARG A 10 22.97 27.70 13.51
C ARG A 10 23.05 27.84 11.98
N GLY A 11 22.88 26.74 11.25
CA GLY A 11 22.68 26.72 9.78
C GLY A 11 23.81 25.96 9.07
N GLN A 12 23.59 24.72 8.62
CA GLN A 12 23.21 24.41 7.23
C GLN A 12 24.27 24.99 6.25
N TYR A 13 25.07 24.21 5.54
CA TYR A 13 24.70 23.55 4.29
C TYR A 13 25.78 22.56 3.84
N LYS A 14 25.34 21.63 3.00
CA LYS A 14 26.05 20.52 2.37
C LYS A 14 27.41 20.88 1.73
N THR A 15 28.21 19.83 1.58
CA THR A 15 29.23 19.55 0.54
C THR A 15 30.68 20.00 0.80
N ARG A 16 31.60 19.03 1.00
CA ARG A 16 32.72 18.82 0.06
C ARG A 16 33.42 17.46 0.26
N LEU A 17 33.13 16.55 -0.67
CA LEU A 17 34.04 15.55 -1.26
C LEU A 17 35.00 14.76 -0.35
N LYS A 18 34.65 13.49 -0.08
CA LYS A 18 35.66 12.42 -0.04
C LYS A 18 35.43 11.53 -1.27
N LYS A 19 36.43 11.54 -2.16
CA LYS A 19 36.56 10.83 -3.44
C LYS A 19 35.43 9.83 -3.76
N ARG A 20 34.74 10.08 -4.89
CA ARG A 20 34.00 9.07 -5.64
C ARG A 20 34.93 7.89 -5.89
N MET A 21 34.76 6.79 -5.15
CA MET A 21 35.15 5.48 -5.64
C MET A 21 34.27 5.21 -6.86
N VAL A 22 34.85 5.32 -8.06
CA VAL A 22 34.20 4.90 -9.30
C VAL A 22 33.81 3.43 -9.13
N GLY A 23 32.51 3.12 -9.19
CA GLY A 23 31.98 1.76 -9.01
C GLY A 23 31.26 1.48 -7.68
N PHE A 24 31.27 2.39 -6.70
CA PHE A 24 30.45 2.21 -5.49
C PHE A 24 29.01 2.65 -5.76
N ILE A 25 28.21 1.76 -6.36
CA ILE A 25 26.76 1.81 -6.20
C ILE A 25 26.55 1.54 -4.71
N PRO A 26 26.09 2.50 -3.89
CA PRO A 26 25.75 2.18 -2.52
C PRO A 26 24.70 1.09 -2.62
N LYS A 27 25.08 -0.14 -2.25
CA LYS A 27 24.13 -1.22 -2.02
C LYS A 27 23.23 -0.63 -0.96
N VAL A 28 22.06 -0.15 -1.38
CA VAL A 28 21.10 0.51 -0.50
C VAL A 28 20.80 -0.56 0.52
N ILE A 29 21.47 -0.50 1.67
CA ILE A 29 21.21 -1.42 2.78
C ILE A 29 19.74 -1.12 3.06
N PRO A 30 18.82 -2.05 2.75
CA PRO A 30 17.43 -1.79 3.03
C PRO A 30 17.39 -1.58 4.53
N ARG A 31 17.08 -0.36 4.96
CA ARG A 31 16.77 -0.12 6.38
C ARG A 31 15.78 -1.23 6.72
N LYS A 32 16.03 -2.02 7.77
CA LYS A 32 15.06 -3.01 8.24
C LYS A 32 13.78 -2.23 8.57
N ILE A 33 12.89 -2.04 7.60
CA ILE A 33 11.59 -1.40 7.76
C ILE A 33 10.85 -2.40 8.63
N LYS A 34 10.90 -2.16 9.93
CA LYS A 34 10.58 -3.16 10.95
C LYS A 34 9.15 -3.69 10.81
N ASN A 35 8.25 -2.94 10.19
CA ASN A 35 6.83 -3.27 10.11
C ASN A 35 6.30 -3.05 8.69
N ASN A 36 6.49 -4.03 7.79
CA ASN A 36 5.83 -4.05 6.47
C ASN A 36 4.40 -4.59 6.60
N MET A 37 3.66 -4.03 7.58
CA MET A 37 2.26 -4.34 7.80
C MET A 37 1.44 -3.64 6.72
N VAL A 38 0.53 -4.36 6.11
CA VAL A 38 -0.43 -3.81 5.16
C VAL A 38 -1.84 -4.21 5.55
N ALA A 39 -2.84 -3.50 5.02
CA ALA A 39 -4.23 -3.90 5.19
C ALA A 39 -4.68 -4.62 3.92
N LEU A 40 -5.24 -5.81 4.07
CA LEU A 40 -6.00 -6.46 3.02
C LEU A 40 -7.46 -6.00 3.17
N ARG A 41 -7.99 -5.30 2.18
CA ARG A 41 -9.38 -4.79 2.17
C ARG A 41 -10.21 -5.58 1.16
N SER A 42 -11.43 -5.94 1.52
CA SER A 42 -12.37 -6.64 0.63
C SER A 42 -12.58 -5.88 -0.68
N GLU A 43 -12.39 -6.58 -1.80
CA GLU A 43 -12.60 -6.08 -3.17
C GLU A 43 -14.08 -5.91 -3.49
N ALA A 44 -14.97 -6.59 -2.76
CA ALA A 44 -16.41 -6.37 -2.83
C ALA A 44 -16.86 -5.01 -2.25
N ASN A 45 -15.91 -4.19 -1.78
CA ASN A 45 -16.14 -2.83 -1.25
C ASN A 45 -17.13 -2.78 -0.08
N THR A 46 -17.08 -3.79 0.80
CA THR A 46 -17.83 -3.83 2.06
C THR A 46 -17.20 -2.95 3.15
N GLY A 47 -15.94 -2.57 2.96
CA GLY A 47 -15.13 -1.85 3.95
C GLY A 47 -14.43 -2.76 4.97
N HIS A 48 -14.66 -4.08 4.93
CA HIS A 48 -13.95 -5.01 5.81
C HIS A 48 -12.46 -5.06 5.46
N MET A 49 -11.63 -5.17 6.51
CA MET A 49 -10.18 -5.21 6.40
C MET A 49 -9.57 -6.19 7.39
N GLU A 50 -8.47 -6.80 6.97
CA GLU A 50 -7.61 -7.61 7.82
C GLU A 50 -6.18 -7.08 7.78
N GLY A 51 -5.54 -7.04 8.95
CA GLY A 51 -4.13 -6.71 9.06
C GLY A 51 -3.28 -7.87 8.54
N TYR A 52 -2.38 -7.59 7.61
CA TYR A 52 -1.53 -8.60 7.00
C TYR A 52 -0.04 -8.28 7.16
N LEU A 53 0.72 -9.28 7.61
CA LEU A 53 2.17 -9.22 7.69
C LEU A 53 2.76 -9.84 6.43
N LYS A 54 3.35 -9.02 5.55
CA LYS A 54 4.00 -9.52 4.34
C LYS A 54 5.13 -10.49 4.69
N THR A 55 5.23 -11.56 3.93
CA THR A 55 6.36 -12.51 3.94
C THR A 55 7.60 -11.89 3.29
N GLU A 56 8.79 -12.46 3.50
CA GLU A 56 10.04 -11.86 3.01
C GLU A 56 10.08 -11.70 1.48
N SER A 57 9.50 -12.66 0.73
CA SER A 57 9.35 -12.58 -0.73
C SER A 57 8.44 -11.43 -1.16
N GLU A 58 7.28 -11.27 -0.53
CA GLU A 58 6.32 -10.19 -0.80
C GLU A 58 6.84 -8.80 -0.35
N ARG A 59 7.85 -8.77 0.52
CA ARG A 59 8.54 -7.52 0.93
C ARG A 59 9.62 -7.11 -0.06
N LEU A 60 10.30 -8.10 -0.63
CA LEU A 60 11.40 -7.90 -1.58
C LEU A 60 10.90 -7.59 -3.00
N ASP A 61 9.59 -7.63 -3.20
CA ASP A 61 8.91 -7.70 -4.50
C ASP A 61 9.44 -6.69 -5.53
N ALA A 62 10.25 -7.19 -6.46
CA ALA A 62 10.76 -6.49 -7.63
C ALA A 62 9.66 -6.18 -8.67
N THR A 63 8.46 -6.74 -8.48
CA THR A 63 7.34 -6.70 -9.42
C THR A 63 6.49 -5.43 -9.32
N GLY A 64 6.55 -4.71 -8.19
CA GLY A 64 5.75 -3.50 -7.94
C GLY A 64 4.23 -3.72 -7.88
N ARG A 65 3.76 -4.97 -7.85
CA ARG A 65 2.34 -5.31 -7.82
C ARG A 65 1.80 -5.31 -6.39
N LYS A 66 0.49 -5.09 -6.28
CA LYS A 66 -0.23 -5.18 -4.99
C LYS A 66 -0.64 -6.62 -4.70
N LEU A 67 -0.56 -7.03 -3.44
CA LEU A 67 -1.03 -8.34 -3.02
C LEU A 67 -2.56 -8.45 -3.17
N GLN A 68 -3.00 -9.64 -3.57
CA GLN A 68 -4.40 -10.03 -3.59
C GLN A 68 -4.52 -11.45 -3.03
N LYS A 69 -5.46 -11.67 -2.10
CA LYS A 69 -5.68 -12.97 -1.45
C LYS A 69 -7.18 -13.23 -1.30
N VAL A 70 -7.58 -14.50 -1.36
CA VAL A 70 -8.95 -14.91 -1.05
C VAL A 70 -9.07 -15.09 0.45
N LEU A 71 -9.97 -14.35 1.07
CA LEU A 71 -10.23 -14.37 2.51
C LEU A 71 -11.73 -14.39 2.77
N TRP A 72 -12.13 -14.78 3.97
CA TRP A 72 -13.52 -14.78 4.38
C TRP A 72 -13.97 -13.35 4.71
N ASP A 73 -15.00 -12.84 4.03
CA ASP A 73 -15.61 -11.56 4.39
C ASP A 73 -16.81 -11.81 5.32
N PRO A 74 -16.73 -11.44 6.62
CA PRO A 74 -17.81 -11.67 7.57
C PRO A 74 -19.06 -10.82 7.28
N ILE A 75 -18.94 -9.73 6.52
CA ILE A 75 -20.08 -8.86 6.17
C ILE A 75 -20.96 -9.55 5.11
N LEU A 76 -20.33 -10.24 4.15
CA LEU A 76 -21.03 -10.97 3.09
C LEU A 76 -21.27 -12.44 3.43
N GLN A 77 -20.62 -12.94 4.48
CA GLN A 77 -20.58 -14.36 4.84
C GLN A 77 -20.16 -15.24 3.64
N ARG A 78 -19.15 -14.77 2.91
CA ARG A 78 -18.62 -15.42 1.69
C ARG A 78 -17.13 -15.19 1.56
N TYR A 79 -16.46 -16.12 0.89
CA TYR A 79 -15.07 -15.93 0.46
C TYR A 79 -15.02 -14.88 -0.66
N CYS A 80 -14.26 -13.83 -0.44
CA CYS A 80 -14.08 -12.72 -1.38
C CYS A 80 -12.59 -12.49 -1.64
N LEU A 81 -12.27 -11.80 -2.72
CA LEU A 81 -10.92 -11.29 -2.96
C LEU A 81 -10.67 -10.08 -2.07
N PHE A 82 -9.48 -10.01 -1.49
CA PHE A 82 -9.00 -8.88 -0.70
C PHE A 82 -7.74 -8.33 -1.35
N LYS A 83 -7.64 -7.00 -1.43
CA LYS A 83 -6.52 -6.29 -2.07
C LYS A 83 -5.72 -5.46 -1.07
N GLU A 84 -4.43 -5.35 -1.35
CA GLU A 84 -3.51 -4.55 -0.54
C GLU A 84 -3.85 -3.05 -0.55
N THR A 85 -4.01 -2.51 0.64
CA THR A 85 -4.30 -1.11 0.90
C THR A 85 -3.45 -0.59 2.07
N LYS A 86 -3.37 0.72 2.18
CA LYS A 86 -2.67 1.36 3.30
C LYS A 86 -3.48 1.15 4.58
N ILE A 87 -2.81 0.83 5.67
CA ILE A 87 -3.45 0.65 6.99
C ILE A 87 -4.06 1.95 7.50
N ARG A 88 -3.47 3.10 7.15
CA ARG A 88 -3.98 4.41 7.59
C ARG A 88 -4.71 5.09 6.45
N GLY A 89 -5.97 5.45 6.71
CA GLY A 89 -6.83 6.18 5.80
C GLY A 89 -8.26 5.65 5.82
N PRO A 90 -9.19 6.33 5.13
CA PRO A 90 -10.56 5.83 4.99
C PRO A 90 -10.57 4.58 4.10
N PHE A 91 -11.16 3.50 4.60
CA PHE A 91 -11.29 2.24 3.85
C PHE A 91 -12.40 2.28 2.82
N MET A 92 -13.37 3.19 2.99
CA MET A 92 -14.44 3.43 2.03
C MET A 92 -14.24 4.80 1.40
N THR A 93 -13.88 4.81 0.12
CA THR A 93 -13.68 6.04 -0.66
C THR A 93 -14.68 6.08 -1.81
N LYS A 94 -15.04 7.28 -2.27
CA LYS A 94 -15.91 7.47 -3.44
C LYS A 94 -15.38 6.76 -4.70
N SER A 95 -14.05 6.65 -4.83
CA SER A 95 -13.40 5.91 -5.91
C SER A 95 -13.62 4.39 -5.88
N SER A 96 -14.09 3.85 -4.75
CA SER A 96 -14.39 2.42 -4.61
C SER A 96 -15.82 2.07 -5.06
N ILE A 97 -16.62 3.06 -5.49
CA ILE A 97 -17.96 2.83 -6.02
C ILE A 97 -17.85 2.21 -7.41
N ALA A 98 -18.40 1.01 -7.58
CA ALA A 98 -18.46 0.36 -8.87
C ALA A 98 -19.39 1.11 -9.83
N ARG A 99 -19.04 1.12 -11.13
CA ARG A 99 -19.95 1.60 -12.18
C ARG A 99 -21.21 0.72 -12.23
N LYS A 100 -22.33 1.30 -12.66
CA LYS A 100 -23.56 0.54 -12.93
C LYS A 100 -23.26 -0.55 -13.97
N VAL A 101 -23.66 -1.78 -13.66
CA VAL A 101 -23.59 -2.93 -14.56
C VAL A 101 -24.99 -3.52 -14.63
N ASP A 102 -25.50 -3.73 -15.85
CA ASP A 102 -26.77 -4.39 -16.05
C ASP A 102 -26.56 -5.90 -16.05
N PHE A 103 -27.40 -6.62 -15.29
CA PHE A 103 -27.32 -8.06 -15.19
C PHE A 103 -28.18 -8.71 -16.27
N PRO A 104 -27.70 -9.77 -16.94
CA PRO A 104 -28.46 -10.44 -18.01
C PRO A 104 -29.66 -11.27 -17.49
N ILE A 105 -29.73 -11.51 -16.19
CA ILE A 105 -30.79 -12.29 -15.54
C ILE A 105 -32.05 -11.43 -15.39
N GLY A 106 -33.21 -11.97 -15.82
CA GLY A 106 -34.53 -11.33 -15.69
C GLY A 106 -35.09 -10.70 -16.97
N GLY A 107 -34.37 -10.78 -18.11
CA GLY A 107 -34.79 -10.20 -19.40
C GLY A 107 -35.93 -10.91 -20.14
N SER A 108 -36.47 -12.02 -19.61
CA SER A 108 -37.55 -12.78 -20.26
C SER A 108 -38.97 -12.34 -19.91
N ALA A 109 -39.14 -11.28 -19.11
CA ALA A 109 -40.48 -10.85 -18.65
C ALA A 109 -41.08 -9.66 -19.41
N THR A 110 -40.30 -8.94 -20.24
CA THR A 110 -40.76 -7.68 -20.86
C THR A 110 -40.94 -7.74 -22.38
N VAL A 111 -40.63 -8.85 -23.04
CA VAL A 111 -40.71 -8.98 -24.52
C VAL A 111 -42.03 -9.61 -25.02
N SER A 112 -42.89 -10.13 -24.13
CA SER A 112 -44.12 -10.85 -24.54
C SER A 112 -45.44 -10.06 -24.43
N LYS A 113 -45.42 -8.73 -24.53
CA LYS A 113 -46.65 -7.96 -24.76
C LYS A 113 -46.53 -7.23 -26.09
N LYS A 114 -46.83 -7.97 -27.16
CA LYS A 114 -47.32 -7.43 -28.42
C LYS A 114 -48.83 -7.56 -28.43
#